data_AF-A0AAX0VWV0-F1
#
_entry.id   AF-A0AAX0VWV0-F1
#
_cell.length_a   1.000
_cell.length_b   1.000
_cell.length_c   1.000
_cell.angle_alpha   90.00
_cell.angle_beta   90.00
_cell.angle_gamma   90.00
#
_symmetry.space_group_name_H-M   'P 1'
#
loop_
_entity.id
_entity.type
_entity.pdbx_description
1 polymer ?
#
loop_
_entity_poly.entity_id
_entity_poly.type
_entity_poly.pdbx_seq_one_letter_code
_entity_poly.pdbx_strand_id
1 'polypeptide(L)'
;MSRIQHIIFTEASLEHALSAVRALHDMSTELIAQEVFRQMSELAAHRLTPMTIWCGSGGLYQSKLDAIHNGEQQIDSAILVDTPDLADLAVDMNDAQDAMRAADFANRRYSAAVQHTYPKGTKVVAYVGGHLITVEITGYGSYWCNPGELYGTNVKTGKARHFSHRHVLEVRP
;
A
#
# COMPACT_ATOMS: atom_id res chain seq x y z
N MET A 1 10.20 5.79 29.96
CA MET A 1 11.05 5.15 28.92
C MET A 1 10.16 4.20 28.14
N SER A 2 9.68 4.59 26.97
CA SER A 2 8.86 3.71 26.12
C SER A 2 9.79 2.90 25.22
N ARG A 3 9.74 1.57 25.31
CA ARG A 3 10.57 0.66 24.53
C ARG A 3 9.93 0.56 23.13
N ILE A 4 10.59 1.10 22.11
CA ILE A 4 10.09 0.99 20.72
C ILE A 4 10.16 -0.47 20.32
N GLN A 5 9.00 -1.04 20.08
CA GLN A 5 8.82 -2.42 19.67
C GLN A 5 8.53 -2.44 18.17
N HIS A 6 9.40 -3.07 17.39
CA HIS A 6 9.18 -3.21 15.95
C HIS A 6 8.38 -4.48 15.68
N ILE A 7 7.31 -4.39 14.90
CA ILE A 7 6.54 -5.56 14.49
C ILE A 7 6.69 -5.73 12.99
N ILE A 8 7.23 -6.89 12.61
CA ILE A 8 7.32 -7.35 11.24
C ILE A 8 6.13 -8.29 11.00
N PHE A 9 5.27 -7.91 10.07
CA PHE A 9 4.20 -8.78 9.62
C PHE A 9 4.72 -9.74 8.55
N THR A 10 4.25 -11.00 8.60
CA THR A 10 4.23 -11.84 7.41
C THR A 10 3.26 -11.24 6.39
N GLU A 11 3.42 -11.53 5.10
CA GLU A 11 2.54 -11.04 4.04
C GLU A 11 1.06 -11.25 4.38
N ALA A 12 0.66 -12.49 4.70
CA ALA A 12 -0.70 -12.83 5.08
C ALA A 12 -1.20 -12.08 6.34
N SER A 13 -0.35 -11.95 7.36
CA SER A 13 -0.71 -11.22 8.58
C SER A 13 -0.83 -9.70 8.38
N LEU A 14 -0.10 -9.15 7.41
CA LEU A 14 -0.19 -7.74 7.03
C LEU A 14 -1.49 -7.48 6.26
N GLU A 15 -1.83 -8.36 5.32
CA GLU A 15 -3.10 -8.32 4.61
C GLU A 15 -4.27 -8.37 5.59
N HIS A 16 -4.22 -9.31 6.53
CA HIS A 16 -5.24 -9.45 7.56
C HIS A 16 -5.39 -8.17 8.41
N ALA A 17 -4.28 -7.61 8.89
CA ALA A 17 -4.28 -6.40 9.71
C ALA A 17 -4.79 -5.16 8.94
N LEU A 18 -4.36 -5.00 7.69
CA LEU A 18 -4.81 -3.90 6.82
C LEU A 18 -6.30 -4.00 6.49
N SER A 19 -6.79 -5.24 6.31
CA SER A 19 -8.20 -5.50 6.07
C SER A 19 -9.06 -5.08 7.27
N ALA A 20 -8.62 -5.40 8.50
CA ALA A 20 -9.32 -5.06 9.74
C ALA A 20 -9.34 -3.54 10.03
N VAL A 21 -8.21 -2.84 9.87
CA VAL A 21 -8.09 -1.41 10.23
C VAL A 21 -8.82 -0.49 9.25
N ARG A 22 -8.89 -0.87 7.97
CA ARG A 22 -9.44 0.00 6.92
C ARG A 22 -10.76 -0.49 6.33
N ALA A 23 -11.31 -1.61 6.82
CA ALA A 23 -12.43 -2.32 6.19
C ALA A 23 -12.22 -2.56 4.68
N LEU A 24 -10.94 -2.67 4.26
CA LEU A 24 -10.54 -2.93 2.89
C LEU A 24 -10.51 -4.45 2.71
N HIS A 25 -11.55 -5.00 2.09
CA HIS A 25 -11.69 -6.46 1.91
C HIS A 25 -11.33 -6.96 0.50
N ASP A 26 -10.63 -6.15 -0.30
CA ASP A 26 -10.40 -6.44 -1.72
C ASP A 26 -8.90 -6.54 -2.08
N MET A 27 -8.63 -6.87 -3.35
CA MET A 27 -7.32 -6.98 -4.02
C MET A 27 -6.34 -5.83 -3.77
N SER A 28 -6.82 -4.66 -3.34
CA SER A 28 -5.97 -3.55 -2.92
C SER A 28 -5.16 -3.86 -1.67
N THR A 29 -5.70 -4.63 -0.73
CA THR A 29 -5.04 -5.01 0.52
C THR A 29 -3.90 -5.98 0.27
N GLU A 30 -4.12 -6.98 -0.60
CA GLU A 30 -3.12 -7.95 -1.06
C GLU A 30 -1.93 -7.26 -1.74
N LEU A 31 -2.21 -6.36 -2.70
CA LEU A 31 -1.17 -5.63 -3.41
C LEU A 31 -0.34 -4.70 -2.50
N ILE A 32 -0.97 -4.08 -1.50
CA ILE A 32 -0.26 -3.24 -0.53
C ILE A 32 0.65 -4.11 0.34
N ALA A 33 0.16 -5.26 0.81
CA ALA A 33 0.96 -6.16 1.62
C ALA A 33 2.15 -6.73 0.84
N GLN A 34 1.93 -7.15 -0.40
CA GLN A 34 2.97 -7.64 -1.31
C GLN A 34 4.07 -6.59 -1.54
N GLU A 35 3.70 -5.35 -1.83
CA GLU A 35 4.68 -4.29 -2.08
C GLU A 35 5.48 -3.93 -0.82
N VAL A 36 4.82 -3.88 0.34
CA VAL A 36 5.52 -3.65 1.62
C VAL A 36 6.48 -4.80 1.93
N PHE A 37 6.06 -6.04 1.72
CA PHE A 37 6.89 -7.22 1.97
C PHE A 37 8.10 -7.25 1.03
N ARG A 38 7.93 -6.87 -0.23
CA ARG A 38 9.03 -6.70 -1.19
C ARG A 38 10.07 -5.69 -0.69
N GLN A 39 9.62 -4.51 -0.25
CA GLN A 39 10.52 -3.47 0.26
C GLN A 39 11.26 -3.92 1.54
N MET A 40 10.56 -4.58 2.46
CA MET A 40 11.15 -5.08 3.70
C MET A 40 12.17 -6.21 3.45
N SER A 41 11.89 -7.09 2.49
CA SER A 41 12.81 -8.16 2.08
C SER A 41 14.11 -7.62 1.49
N GLU A 42 14.06 -6.48 0.80
CA GLU A 42 15.24 -5.77 0.29
C GLU A 42 16.07 -5.10 1.41
N LEU A 43 15.50 -4.88 2.60
CA LEU A 43 16.11 -4.16 3.72
C LEU A 43 16.69 -5.07 4.82
N ALA A 44 16.25 -6.33 4.93
CA ALA A 44 16.47 -7.15 6.12
C ALA A 44 17.73 -8.03 6.06
N ALA A 45 18.91 -7.44 6.32
CA ALA A 45 20.15 -8.18 6.58
C ALA A 45 20.71 -7.92 7.98
N HIS A 46 19.90 -8.01 9.05
CA HIS A 46 20.41 -7.91 10.43
C HIS A 46 19.75 -8.94 11.35
N ARG A 47 20.61 -9.66 12.09
CA ARG A 47 20.26 -10.69 13.08
C ARG A 47 19.61 -10.04 14.30
N LEU A 48 18.31 -10.21 14.45
CA LEU A 48 17.54 -9.90 15.65
C LEU A 48 16.85 -11.19 16.10
N THR A 49 16.63 -11.37 17.42
CA THR A 49 15.88 -12.51 17.95
C THR A 49 14.39 -12.23 17.80
N PRO A 50 13.69 -12.91 16.87
CA PRO A 50 12.28 -12.66 16.62
C PRO A 50 11.42 -13.38 17.66
N MET A 51 10.35 -12.73 18.13
CA MET A 51 9.30 -13.36 18.93
C MET A 51 8.00 -13.40 18.12
N THR A 52 7.35 -14.55 18.04
CA THR A 52 6.06 -14.65 17.34
C THR A 52 4.94 -14.06 18.18
N ILE A 53 4.16 -13.18 17.57
CA ILE A 53 2.91 -12.61 18.11
C ILE A 53 1.76 -12.92 17.14
N TRP A 54 0.52 -12.74 17.59
CA TRP A 54 -0.69 -13.05 16.80
C TRP A 54 -1.48 -11.77 16.53
N CYS A 55 -1.93 -11.56 15.30
CA CYS A 55 -2.82 -10.46 14.95
C CYS A 55 -4.23 -10.97 14.72
N GLY A 56 -5.21 -10.23 15.24
CA GLY A 56 -6.64 -10.41 14.99
C GLY A 56 -7.31 -9.06 14.72
N SER A 57 -8.63 -9.06 14.53
CA SER A 57 -9.37 -7.86 14.15
C SER A 57 -9.37 -6.77 15.24
N GLY A 58 -9.31 -7.16 16.51
CA GLY A 58 -9.25 -6.28 17.68
C GLY A 58 -7.84 -5.87 18.12
N GLY A 59 -6.78 -6.39 17.49
CA GLY A 59 -5.40 -5.97 17.80
C GLY A 59 -4.38 -7.09 17.82
N LEU A 60 -3.30 -6.87 18.58
CA LEU A 60 -2.14 -7.76 18.67
C LEU A 60 -2.16 -8.52 19.99
N TYR A 61 -1.85 -9.80 19.94
CA TYR A 61 -1.90 -10.75 21.06
C TYR A 61 -0.57 -11.47 21.20
N GLN A 62 -0.12 -11.65 22.44
CA GLN A 62 1.12 -12.40 22.71
C GLN A 62 0.95 -13.91 22.51
N SER A 63 -0.27 -14.42 22.60
CA SER A 63 -0.57 -15.82 22.32
C SER A 63 -1.86 -15.99 21.52
N LYS A 64 -1.94 -17.12 20.79
CA LYS A 64 -3.13 -17.52 20.03
C LYS A 64 -4.35 -17.69 20.94
N LEU A 65 -4.14 -18.20 22.15
CA LEU A 65 -5.20 -18.45 23.13
C LEU A 65 -5.80 -17.14 23.64
N ASP A 66 -4.98 -16.10 23.82
CA ASP A 66 -5.47 -14.78 24.25
C ASP A 66 -6.35 -14.14 23.18
N ALA A 67 -5.98 -14.29 21.89
CA ALA A 67 -6.81 -13.81 20.78
C ALA A 67 -8.17 -14.52 20.76
N ILE A 68 -8.17 -15.85 20.87
CA ILE A 68 -9.40 -16.66 20.91
C ILE A 68 -10.27 -16.30 22.11
N HIS A 69 -9.67 -16.05 23.28
CA HIS A 69 -10.40 -15.65 24.48
C HIS A 69 -11.11 -14.30 24.32
N ASN A 70 -10.55 -13.41 23.49
CA ASN A 70 -11.16 -12.13 23.12
C ASN A 70 -12.19 -12.25 21.98
N GLY A 71 -12.53 -13.46 21.55
CA GLY A 71 -13.57 -13.71 20.55
C GLY A 71 -13.10 -13.61 19.11
N GLU A 72 -11.79 -13.53 18.87
CA GLU A 72 -11.21 -13.47 17.52
C GLU A 72 -11.29 -14.84 16.83
N GLN A 73 -11.90 -14.88 15.64
CA GLN A 73 -12.03 -16.11 14.83
C GLN A 73 -11.04 -16.15 13.66
N GLN A 74 -10.56 -15.00 13.20
CA GLN A 74 -9.53 -14.87 12.17
C GLN A 74 -8.27 -14.34 12.83
N ILE A 75 -7.22 -15.15 12.86
CA ILE A 75 -5.95 -14.87 13.52
C ILE A 75 -4.78 -15.33 12.67
N ASP A 76 -3.78 -14.46 12.53
CA ASP A 76 -2.56 -14.74 11.78
C ASP A 76 -1.31 -14.42 12.60
N SER A 77 -0.16 -14.91 12.19
CA SER A 77 1.12 -14.79 12.88
C SER A 77 1.95 -13.61 12.37
N ALA A 78 2.46 -12.80 13.30
CA ALA A 78 3.41 -11.73 13.06
C ALA A 78 4.65 -11.90 13.96
N ILE A 79 5.68 -11.10 13.72
CA ILE A 79 6.97 -11.20 14.39
C ILE A 79 7.28 -9.88 15.08
N LEU A 80 7.38 -9.91 16.40
CA LEU A 80 7.92 -8.83 17.20
C LEU A 80 9.45 -8.89 17.21
N VAL A 81 10.07 -7.76 16.96
CA VAL A 81 11.50 -7.51 16.97
C VAL A 81 11.78 -6.46 18.05
N ASP A 82 12.40 -6.91 19.12
CA ASP A 82 12.82 -6.06 20.23
C ASP A 82 14.21 -5.48 19.87
N THR A 83 14.30 -4.17 19.65
CA THR A 83 15.55 -3.46 19.37
C THR A 83 16.04 -2.77 20.65
N PRO A 84 17.10 -3.28 21.31
CA PRO A 84 17.56 -2.69 22.57
C PRO A 84 18.27 -1.33 22.44
N ASP A 85 18.68 -0.90 21.24
CA ASP A 85 19.72 0.14 21.08
C ASP A 85 19.36 1.36 20.20
N LEU A 86 18.08 1.72 20.04
CA LEU A 86 17.66 2.89 19.24
C LEU A 86 16.95 3.99 20.04
N ALA A 87 17.16 4.03 21.36
CA ALA A 87 16.50 4.97 22.28
C ALA A 87 16.76 6.47 22.00
N ASP A 88 17.71 6.84 21.14
CA ASP A 88 18.11 8.24 20.89
C ASP A 88 17.52 8.88 19.61
N LEU A 89 16.62 8.22 18.90
CA LEU A 89 15.92 8.79 17.73
C LEU A 89 14.43 9.04 17.98
N ALA A 90 14.10 9.50 19.18
CA ALA A 90 12.75 9.94 19.52
C ALA A 90 12.37 11.20 18.70
N VAL A 91 11.56 11.00 17.66
CA VAL A 91 10.60 12.02 17.21
C VAL A 91 9.22 11.51 17.57
N ASP A 92 8.80 11.88 18.78
CA ASP A 92 7.47 11.64 19.31
C ASP A 92 6.51 12.66 18.68
N MET A 93 5.65 12.20 17.75
CA MET A 93 4.36 12.84 17.42
C MET A 93 3.51 11.96 16.46
N ASN A 94 2.48 11.32 17.03
CA ASN A 94 1.24 10.80 16.39
C ASN A 94 1.35 9.59 15.45
N ASP A 95 0.98 8.39 15.92
CA ASP A 95 0.69 7.21 15.07
C ASP A 95 -0.29 7.54 13.92
N ALA A 96 -1.26 8.43 14.16
CA ALA A 96 -2.17 8.91 13.12
C ALA A 96 -1.50 9.86 12.11
N GLN A 97 -0.56 10.70 12.54
CA GLN A 97 0.19 11.56 11.61
C GLN A 97 1.27 10.77 10.88
N ASP A 98 1.87 9.77 11.50
CA ASP A 98 2.83 8.88 10.85
C ASP A 98 2.14 7.96 9.85
N ALA A 99 0.96 7.44 10.17
CA ALA A 99 0.11 6.75 9.20
C ALA A 99 -0.33 7.68 8.06
N MET A 100 -0.67 8.94 8.36
CA MET A 100 -1.03 9.94 7.35
C MET A 100 0.16 10.34 6.48
N ARG A 101 1.37 10.47 7.06
CA ARG A 101 2.62 10.72 6.33
C ARG A 101 2.99 9.53 5.45
N ALA A 102 2.85 8.31 5.96
CA ALA A 102 3.09 7.09 5.19
C ALA A 102 2.12 6.96 4.01
N ALA A 103 0.83 7.24 4.23
CA ALA A 103 -0.18 7.26 3.16
C ALA A 103 0.09 8.38 2.14
N ASP A 104 0.45 9.59 2.60
CA ASP A 104 0.84 10.70 1.72
C ASP A 104 2.06 10.34 0.87
N PHE A 105 3.06 9.72 1.49
CA PHE A 105 4.28 9.27 0.83
C PHE A 105 4.00 8.18 -0.21
N ALA A 106 3.20 7.18 0.13
CA ALA A 106 2.78 6.10 -0.78
C ALA A 106 2.00 6.66 -1.98
N ASN A 107 1.03 7.56 -1.72
CA ASN A 107 0.25 8.22 -2.76
C ASN A 107 1.12 9.04 -3.72
N ARG A 108 2.09 9.80 -3.19
CA ARG A 108 3.07 10.54 -4.01
C ARG A 108 3.93 9.61 -4.85
N ARG A 109 4.45 8.54 -4.26
CA ARG A 109 5.29 7.52 -4.94
C ARG A 109 4.51 6.83 -6.06
N TYR A 110 3.29 6.40 -5.78
CA TYR A 110 2.43 5.76 -6.76
C TYR A 110 2.05 6.72 -7.90
N SER A 111 1.68 7.97 -7.58
CA SER A 111 1.42 8.98 -8.61
C SER A 111 2.67 9.25 -9.46
N ALA A 112 3.86 9.36 -8.86
CA ALA A 112 5.10 9.53 -9.58
C ALA A 112 5.42 8.33 -10.50
N ALA A 113 5.16 7.09 -10.05
CA ALA A 113 5.35 5.89 -10.87
C ALA A 113 4.39 5.84 -12.07
N VAL A 114 3.13 6.24 -11.87
CA VAL A 114 2.14 6.37 -12.94
C VAL A 114 2.58 7.44 -13.95
N GLN A 115 3.05 8.60 -13.49
CA GLN A 115 3.54 9.66 -14.36
C GLN A 115 4.79 9.26 -15.15
N HIS A 116 5.70 8.52 -14.52
CA HIS A 116 6.90 8.00 -15.15
C HIS A 116 6.58 6.94 -16.22
N THR A 117 5.63 6.05 -15.93
CA THR A 117 5.19 5.01 -16.87
C THR A 117 4.40 5.58 -18.04
N TYR A 118 3.61 6.63 -17.79
CA TYR A 118 2.76 7.28 -18.80
C TYR A 118 3.05 8.79 -18.89
N PRO A 119 4.21 9.21 -19.42
CA PRO A 119 4.52 10.62 -19.60
C PRO A 119 3.50 11.34 -20.49
N LYS A 120 3.31 12.64 -20.28
CA LYS A 120 2.45 13.46 -21.16
C LYS A 120 2.91 13.37 -22.61
N GLY A 121 1.96 13.31 -23.53
CA GLY A 121 2.21 13.09 -24.96
C GLY A 121 2.31 11.61 -25.36
N THR A 122 2.45 10.70 -24.39
CA THR A 122 2.43 9.26 -24.66
C THR A 122 1.05 8.82 -25.12
N LYS A 123 0.98 7.94 -26.11
CA LYS A 123 -0.27 7.33 -26.55
C LYS A 123 -0.45 5.97 -25.88
N VAL A 124 -1.59 5.76 -25.27
CA VAL A 124 -1.93 4.50 -24.62
C VAL A 124 -3.16 3.88 -25.27
N VAL A 125 -3.19 2.55 -25.32
CA VAL A 125 -4.40 1.80 -25.63
C VAL A 125 -5.05 1.43 -24.31
N ALA A 126 -6.30 1.85 -24.12
CA ALA A 126 -7.04 1.59 -22.90
C ALA A 126 -8.43 1.01 -23.19
N TYR A 127 -8.92 0.15 -22.30
CA TYR A 127 -10.28 -0.39 -22.34
C TYR A 127 -11.17 0.38 -21.37
N VAL A 128 -11.96 1.32 -21.89
CA VAL A 128 -12.74 2.27 -21.09
C VAL A 128 -14.20 2.21 -21.51
N GLY A 129 -15.10 1.94 -20.56
CA GLY A 129 -16.54 1.92 -20.81
C GLY A 129 -16.99 0.89 -21.86
N GLY A 130 -16.32 -0.27 -21.94
CA GLY A 130 -16.64 -1.31 -22.92
C GLY A 130 -16.02 -1.12 -24.31
N HIS A 131 -15.15 -0.13 -24.48
CA HIS A 131 -14.52 0.17 -25.77
C HIS A 131 -13.01 0.26 -25.65
N LEU A 132 -12.32 -0.29 -26.65
CA LEU A 132 -10.88 -0.11 -26.82
C LEU A 132 -10.62 1.23 -27.50
N ILE A 133 -9.88 2.09 -26.82
CA ILE A 133 -9.61 3.45 -27.28
C ILE A 133 -8.11 3.76 -27.23
N THR A 134 -7.64 4.57 -28.16
CA THR A 134 -6.31 5.19 -28.09
C THR A 134 -6.44 6.58 -27.50
N VAL A 135 -5.70 6.85 -26.43
CA VAL A 135 -5.71 8.12 -25.72
C VAL A 135 -4.29 8.66 -25.64
N GLU A 136 -4.12 9.93 -25.96
CA GLU A 136 -2.87 10.66 -25.68
C GLU A 136 -2.96 11.28 -24.29
N ILE A 137 -1.97 11.01 -23.44
CA ILE A 137 -1.95 11.47 -22.05
C ILE A 137 -1.68 12.96 -22.00
N THR A 138 -2.57 13.71 -21.34
CA THR A 138 -2.46 15.17 -21.17
C THR A 138 -2.31 15.57 -19.69
N GLY A 139 -2.70 14.69 -18.76
CA GLY A 139 -2.65 14.98 -17.34
C GLY A 139 -2.87 13.76 -16.45
N TYR A 140 -2.88 14.02 -15.14
CA TYR A 140 -2.92 13.01 -14.09
C TYR A 140 -3.89 13.41 -12.99
N GLY A 141 -4.43 12.41 -12.30
CA GLY A 141 -5.18 12.60 -11.06
C GLY A 141 -4.34 13.20 -9.95
N SER A 142 -5.00 13.93 -9.06
CA SER A 142 -4.37 14.46 -7.86
C SER A 142 -3.85 13.32 -6.99
N TYR A 143 -2.60 13.42 -6.53
CA TYR A 143 -1.96 12.36 -5.75
C TYR A 143 -2.74 12.03 -4.46
N TRP A 144 -3.39 13.02 -3.83
CA TRP A 144 -4.05 12.84 -2.53
C TRP A 144 -5.45 12.20 -2.59
N CYS A 145 -6.06 12.06 -3.78
CA CYS A 145 -7.39 11.46 -3.90
C CYS A 145 -7.51 10.45 -5.04
N ASN A 146 -6.80 10.66 -6.15
CA ASN A 146 -6.88 9.86 -7.37
C ASN A 146 -5.47 9.61 -7.98
N PRO A 147 -4.48 9.11 -7.23
CA PRO A 147 -3.09 9.06 -7.67
C PRO A 147 -2.83 8.19 -8.91
N GLY A 148 -3.74 7.25 -9.22
CA GLY A 148 -3.67 6.34 -10.36
C GLY A 148 -4.53 6.72 -11.56
N GLU A 149 -5.23 7.86 -11.52
CA GLU A 149 -6.07 8.32 -12.62
C GLU A 149 -5.25 9.04 -13.71
N LEU A 150 -5.62 8.78 -14.95
CA LEU A 150 -5.04 9.40 -16.13
C LEU A 150 -6.08 10.28 -16.82
N TYR A 151 -5.63 11.44 -17.31
CA TYR A 151 -6.41 12.29 -18.20
C TYR A 151 -5.75 12.34 -19.56
N GLY A 152 -6.57 12.33 -20.59
CA GLY A 152 -6.07 12.39 -21.95
C GLY A 152 -7.14 12.70 -22.97
N THR A 153 -6.71 12.85 -24.22
CA THR A 153 -7.59 13.09 -25.35
C THR A 153 -7.66 11.83 -26.20
N ASN A 154 -8.86 11.35 -26.47
CA ASN A 154 -9.04 10.24 -27.40
C ASN A 154 -8.59 10.65 -28.81
N VAL A 155 -7.59 9.98 -29.35
CA VAL A 155 -6.92 10.33 -30.61
C VAL A 155 -7.89 10.31 -31.80
N LYS A 156 -8.88 9.39 -31.78
CA LYS A 156 -9.85 9.24 -32.87
C LYS A 156 -10.94 10.31 -32.84
N THR A 157 -11.38 10.72 -31.66
CA THR A 157 -12.60 11.55 -31.49
C THR A 157 -12.32 12.97 -31.00
N GLY A 158 -11.09 13.27 -30.57
CA GLY A 158 -10.72 14.55 -29.97
C GLY A 158 -11.37 14.82 -28.60
N LYS A 159 -12.12 13.87 -28.05
CA LYS A 159 -12.85 14.05 -26.78
C LYS A 159 -11.95 13.76 -25.59
N ALA A 160 -12.08 14.57 -24.55
CA ALA A 160 -11.44 14.31 -23.27
C ALA A 160 -11.92 13.00 -22.65
N ARG A 161 -10.99 12.30 -22.00
CA ARG A 161 -11.19 11.03 -21.30
C ARG A 161 -10.44 11.06 -19.97
N HIS A 162 -11.03 10.38 -19.00
CA HIS A 162 -10.50 10.17 -17.66
C HIS A 162 -10.69 8.69 -17.33
N PHE A 163 -9.63 8.02 -16.87
CA PHE A 163 -9.65 6.61 -16.53
C PHE A 163 -8.42 6.22 -15.72
N SER A 164 -8.58 5.24 -14.81
CA SER A 164 -7.47 4.66 -14.05
C SER A 164 -6.46 3.95 -14.96
N HIS A 165 -5.17 4.02 -14.61
CA HIS A 165 -4.09 3.34 -15.31
C HIS A 165 -4.30 1.83 -15.45
N ARG A 166 -5.11 1.21 -14.57
CA ARG A 166 -5.46 -0.22 -14.65
C ARG A 166 -6.19 -0.61 -15.94
N HIS A 167 -6.79 0.38 -16.61
CA HIS A 167 -7.48 0.17 -17.88
C HIS A 167 -6.53 0.27 -19.07
N VAL A 168 -5.27 0.66 -18.86
CA VAL A 168 -4.25 0.70 -19.92
C VAL A 168 -3.79 -0.72 -20.21
N LEU A 169 -3.86 -1.11 -21.48
CA LEU A 169 -3.44 -2.41 -21.97
C LEU A 169 -2.05 -2.36 -22.61
N GLU A 170 -1.72 -1.24 -23.27
CA GLU A 170 -0.48 -1.09 -24.03
C GLU A 170 -0.05 0.38 -24.06
N VAL A 171 1.26 0.61 -23.96
CA VAL A 171 1.88 1.93 -24.18
C VAL A 171 2.48 1.95 -25.58
N ARG A 172 2.13 2.97 -26.37
CA ARG A 172 2.65 3.16 -27.72
C ARG A 172 3.65 4.31 -27.76
N PRO A 173 4.76 4.16 -28.49
CA PRO A 173 5.71 5.24 -28.74
C PRO A 173 5.09 6.36 -29.58
#